data_AF-A0A7J4IVI2-F1
#
_entry.id   AF-A0A7J4IVI2-F1
#
_cell.length_a   1.000
_cell.length_b   1.000
_cell.length_c   1.000
_cell.angle_alpha   90.00
_cell.angle_beta   90.00
_cell.angle_gamma   90.00
#
_symmetry.space_group_name_H-M   'P 1'
#
loop_
_entity.id
_entity.type
_entity.pdbx_description
1 polymer ?
#
loop_
_entity_poly.entity_id
_entity_poly.type
_entity_poly.pdbx_seq_one_letter_code
_entity_poly.pdbx_strand_id
1 'polypeptide(L)'
;MKILIPILSETENDEAFIDKAVAGAKEVILLLIVDASPKEKFGFTTSFIQKARHIMEEVKKAVGKKRKPCEDILEWGDTMNKIVNIALLRKTDKVCLKAQDNQYFKDLLKRLKDEKIETEVIGSGSETAKESGAK
;
A
#
# COMPACT_ATOMS: atom_id res chain seq x y z
N MET A 1 -0.80 9.38 13.52
CA MET A 1 -0.96 8.86 12.16
C MET A 1 -0.44 7.44 12.10
N LYS A 2 -1.35 6.50 12.04
CA LYS A 2 -1.12 5.09 11.75
C LYS A 2 -1.38 4.88 10.26
N ILE A 3 -0.36 4.45 9.53
CA ILE A 3 -0.47 4.28 8.07
C ILE A 3 -0.48 2.81 7.69
N LEU A 4 -1.17 2.51 6.59
CA LEU A 4 -1.12 1.22 5.90
C LEU A 4 -0.39 1.39 4.58
N ILE A 5 0.59 0.52 4.31
CA ILE A 5 1.28 0.42 3.04
C ILE A 5 1.05 -0.98 2.48
N PRO A 6 0.10 -1.15 1.55
CA PRO A 6 -0.05 -2.39 0.82
C PRO A 6 1.14 -2.61 -0.12
N ILE A 7 1.72 -3.81 -0.11
CA ILE A 7 2.77 -4.23 -1.05
C ILE A 7 2.07 -4.89 -2.25
N LEU A 8 1.85 -4.09 -3.30
CA LEU A 8 1.08 -4.51 -4.48
C LEU A 8 1.95 -4.90 -5.66
N SER A 9 3.22 -4.49 -5.65
CA SER A 9 4.19 -4.78 -6.70
C SER A 9 5.60 -4.86 -6.13
N GLU A 10 6.58 -4.91 -7.03
CA GLU A 10 8.00 -4.87 -6.67
C GLU A 10 8.53 -3.45 -6.50
N THR A 11 7.70 -2.43 -6.78
CA THR A 11 8.14 -1.03 -6.84
C THR A 11 8.00 -0.28 -5.51
N GLU A 12 7.37 -0.90 -4.51
CA GLU A 12 7.18 -0.34 -3.18
C GLU A 12 8.49 -0.27 -2.36
N ASN A 13 9.56 -0.95 -2.79
CA ASN A 13 10.90 -0.82 -2.18
C ASN A 13 11.66 0.46 -2.59
N ASP A 14 11.05 1.30 -3.43
CA ASP A 14 11.59 2.62 -3.81
C ASP A 14 11.72 3.56 -2.60
N GLU A 15 12.94 4.03 -2.31
CA GLU A 15 13.21 4.85 -1.12
C GLU A 15 12.44 6.18 -1.16
N ALA A 16 12.27 6.79 -2.34
CA ALA A 16 11.52 8.04 -2.49
C ALA A 16 10.02 7.86 -2.17
N PHE A 17 9.47 6.70 -2.50
CA PHE A 17 8.11 6.32 -2.10
C PHE A 17 8.01 6.16 -0.59
N ILE A 18 8.91 5.38 0.01
CA ILE A 18 8.89 5.07 1.45
C ILE A 18 9.03 6.35 2.27
N ASP A 19 9.95 7.24 1.90
CA ASP A 19 10.19 8.51 2.59
C ASP A 19 8.94 9.39 2.67
N LYS A 20 8.20 9.47 1.55
CA LYS A 20 6.93 10.19 1.49
C LYS A 20 5.84 9.44 2.26
N ALA A 21 5.72 8.13 2.07
CA ALA A 21 4.67 7.32 2.66
C ALA A 21 4.71 7.36 4.19
N VAL A 22 5.91 7.33 4.79
CA VAL A 22 6.08 7.33 6.26
C VAL A 22 6.22 8.72 6.88
N ALA A 23 6.14 9.79 6.09
CA ALA A 23 6.25 11.16 6.59
C ALA A 23 5.14 11.44 7.61
N GLY A 24 5.52 11.87 8.83
CA GLY A 24 4.56 12.12 9.91
C GLY A 24 3.92 10.88 10.54
N ALA A 25 4.24 9.66 10.07
CA ALA A 25 3.73 8.43 10.66
C ALA A 25 4.28 8.20 12.08
N LYS A 26 3.41 7.72 12.98
CA LYS A 26 3.77 7.22 14.32
C LYS A 26 3.89 5.70 14.34
N GLU A 27 3.18 5.02 13.45
CA GLU A 27 3.14 3.57 13.30
C GLU A 27 2.87 3.25 11.83
N VAL A 28 3.54 2.21 11.31
CA VAL A 28 3.40 1.73 9.94
C VAL A 28 2.95 0.27 9.96
N ILE A 29 1.93 -0.05 9.17
CA ILE A 29 1.55 -1.43 8.87
C ILE A 29 1.92 -1.69 7.41
N LEU A 30 2.74 -2.70 7.17
CA LEU A 30 2.97 -3.27 5.84
C LEU A 30 1.98 -4.42 5.64
N LEU A 31 1.31 -4.43 4.49
CA LEU A 31 0.33 -5.47 4.18
C LEU A 31 0.70 -6.16 2.88
N LEU A 32 1.06 -7.43 2.97
CA LEU A 32 1.23 -8.30 1.83
C LEU A 32 0.02 -9.22 1.72
N ILE A 33 -0.62 -9.24 0.55
CA ILE A 33 -1.75 -10.13 0.27
C ILE A 33 -1.37 -11.09 -0.84
N VAL A 34 -1.65 -12.37 -0.61
CA VAL A 34 -1.50 -13.43 -1.60
C VAL A 34 -2.88 -13.82 -2.10
N ASP A 35 -3.15 -13.50 -3.36
CA ASP A 35 -4.41 -13.84 -4.02
C ASP A 35 -4.23 -15.10 -4.86
N ALA A 36 -5.05 -16.12 -4.59
CA ALA A 36 -5.05 -17.36 -5.37
C ALA A 36 -5.80 -17.23 -6.70
N SER A 37 -6.58 -16.15 -6.88
CA SER A 37 -7.30 -15.84 -8.11
C SER A 37 -6.46 -14.87 -8.94
N PRO A 38 -5.79 -15.32 -10.03
CA PRO A 38 -4.94 -14.45 -10.82
C PRO A 38 -5.78 -13.38 -11.53
N LYS A 39 -5.81 -12.18 -10.95
CA LYS A 39 -6.22 -10.95 -11.64
C LYS A 39 -4.95 -10.33 -12.23
N GLU A 40 -4.99 -9.97 -13.50
CA GLU A 40 -3.79 -9.57 -14.25
C GLU A 40 -2.96 -8.50 -13.51
N LYS A 41 -1.71 -8.83 -13.17
CA LYS A 41 -0.65 -7.92 -12.66
C LYS A 41 -1.06 -6.99 -11.50
N PHE A 42 -1.98 -7.41 -10.62
CA PHE A 42 -2.35 -6.64 -9.43
C PHE A 42 -2.20 -7.48 -8.17
N GLY A 43 -1.24 -7.11 -7.31
CA GLY A 43 -0.88 -7.90 -6.15
C GLY A 43 -0.02 -9.12 -6.49
N PHE A 44 0.15 -10.02 -5.52
CA PHE A 44 0.98 -11.21 -5.66
C PHE A 44 0.13 -12.47 -5.68
N THR A 45 0.42 -13.35 -6.64
CA THR A 45 -0.11 -14.72 -6.62
C THR A 45 0.75 -15.63 -5.77
N THR A 46 0.26 -16.84 -5.48
CA THR A 46 0.97 -17.86 -4.71
C THR A 46 2.37 -18.17 -5.25
N SER A 47 2.56 -18.14 -6.57
CA SER A 47 3.86 -18.40 -7.22
C SER A 47 4.91 -17.31 -6.96
N PHE A 48 4.51 -16.11 -6.54
CA PHE A 48 5.41 -14.98 -6.28
C PHE A 48 5.60 -14.66 -4.79
N ILE A 49 5.09 -15.49 -3.88
CA ILE A 49 5.11 -15.21 -2.43
C ILE A 49 6.51 -14.94 -1.88
N GLN A 50 7.53 -15.69 -2.33
CA GLN A 50 8.90 -15.51 -1.86
C GLN A 50 9.44 -14.13 -2.26
N LYS A 51 9.17 -13.72 -3.50
CA LYS A 51 9.55 -12.40 -4.02
C LYS A 51 8.83 -11.29 -3.24
N ALA A 52 7.53 -11.47 -3.01
CA ALA A 52 6.73 -10.52 -2.28
C ALA A 52 7.20 -10.32 -0.83
N ARG A 53 7.56 -11.41 -0.14
CA ARG A 53 8.16 -11.35 1.21
C ARG A 53 9.51 -10.65 1.20
N HIS A 54 10.32 -10.86 0.16
CA HIS A 54 11.59 -10.15 0.02
C HIS A 54 11.38 -8.64 -0.08
N ILE A 55 10.47 -8.18 -0.96
CA ILE A 55 10.10 -6.76 -1.08
C ILE A 55 9.59 -6.20 0.26
N MET A 56 8.70 -6.93 0.94
CA MET A 56 8.17 -6.50 2.25
C MET A 56 9.29 -6.33 3.29
N GLU A 57 10.28 -7.22 3.33
CA GLU A 57 11.45 -7.11 4.21
C GLU A 57 12.34 -5.92 3.86
N GLU A 58 12.53 -5.62 2.57
CA GLU A 58 13.26 -4.42 2.13
C GLU A 58 12.56 -3.14 2.58
N VAL A 59 11.24 -3.07 2.38
CA VAL A 59 10.42 -1.94 2.83
C VAL A 59 10.49 -1.82 4.35
N LYS A 60 10.31 -2.92 5.10
CA LYS A 60 10.40 -2.94 6.56
C LYS A 60 11.75 -2.42 7.07
N LYS A 61 12.85 -2.82 6.44
CA LYS A 61 14.19 -2.30 6.76
C LYS A 61 14.28 -0.80 6.50
N ALA A 62 13.78 -0.32 5.37
CA ALA A 62 13.78 1.11 5.05
C ALA A 62 12.94 1.92 6.04
N VAL A 63 11.74 1.46 6.41
CA VAL A 63 10.91 2.04 7.48
C VAL A 63 11.66 2.07 8.82
N GLY A 64 12.34 0.98 9.16
CA GLY A 64 13.16 0.86 10.37
C GLY A 64 14.30 1.89 10.43
N LYS A 65 14.96 2.20 9.30
CA LYS A 65 15.97 3.27 9.22
C LYS A 65 15.37 4.65 9.56
N LYS A 66 14.07 4.86 9.33
CA LYS A 66 13.34 6.08 9.70
C LYS A 66 12.86 6.08 11.17
N ARG A 67 13.27 5.09 11.96
CA ARG A 67 12.93 4.91 13.39
C ARG A 67 11.41 4.89 13.62
N LYS A 68 10.66 4.29 12.70
CA LYS A 68 9.21 4.12 12.81
C LYS A 68 8.90 2.68 13.25
N PRO A 69 8.01 2.49 14.25
CA PRO A 69 7.42 1.18 14.52
C PRO A 69 6.76 0.64 13.25
N CYS A 70 7.06 -0.61 12.92
CA CYS A 70 6.61 -1.26 11.71
C CYS A 70 6.12 -2.68 12.02
N GLU A 71 4.86 -2.94 11.74
CA GLU A 71 4.26 -4.27 11.75
C GLU A 71 4.09 -4.75 10.31
N ASP A 72 4.35 -6.02 10.05
CA ASP A 72 4.08 -6.67 8.78
C ASP A 72 2.97 -7.72 8.92
N ILE A 73 2.03 -7.71 7.99
CA ILE A 73 0.89 -8.62 7.94
C ILE A 73 0.90 -9.34 6.59
N LEU A 74 0.81 -10.67 6.64
CA LEU A 74 0.59 -11.52 5.47
C LEU A 74 -0.85 -12.05 5.50
N GLU A 75 -1.61 -11.76 4.45
CA GLU A 75 -3.00 -12.18 4.29
C GLU A 75 -3.20 -13.03 3.04
N TRP A 76 -4.23 -13.87 3.06
CA TRP A 76 -4.67 -14.67 1.91
C TRP A 76 -6.07 -14.27 1.48
N GLY A 77 -6.27 -14.08 0.18
CA GLY A 77 -7.58 -13.81 -0.42
C GLY A 77 -7.62 -12.58 -1.32
N ASP A 78 -8.83 -12.07 -1.57
CA ASP A 78 -9.03 -10.96 -2.52
C ASP A 78 -8.31 -9.68 -2.05
N THR A 79 -7.41 -9.20 -2.90
CA THR A 79 -6.52 -8.07 -2.58
C THR A 79 -7.29 -6.81 -2.18
N MET A 80 -8.34 -6.44 -2.92
CA MET A 80 -9.09 -5.21 -2.66
C MET A 80 -9.85 -5.29 -1.32
N ASN A 81 -10.57 -6.39 -1.10
CA ASN A 81 -11.30 -6.63 0.14
C ASN A 81 -10.36 -6.59 1.35
N LYS A 82 -9.18 -7.22 1.25
CA LYS A 82 -8.23 -7.31 2.36
C LYS A 82 -7.65 -5.95 2.72
N ILE A 83 -7.30 -5.11 1.74
CA ILE A 83 -6.78 -3.76 2.02
C ILE A 83 -7.83 -2.94 2.78
N VAL A 84 -9.07 -2.90 2.27
CA VAL A 84 -10.17 -2.16 2.91
C VAL A 84 -10.42 -2.69 4.32
N ASN A 85 -10.57 -4.00 4.47
CA ASN A 85 -10.87 -4.61 5.76
C ASN A 85 -9.76 -4.35 6.78
N ILE A 86 -8.49 -4.47 6.39
CA ILE A 86 -7.37 -4.20 7.29
C ILE A 86 -7.30 -2.72 7.65
N ALA A 87 -7.52 -1.81 6.70
CA ALA A 87 -7.55 -0.38 6.97
C ALA A 87 -8.62 -0.03 8.04
N LEU A 88 -9.82 -0.59 7.89
CA LEU A 88 -10.93 -0.39 8.84
C LEU A 88 -10.67 -1.05 10.20
N LEU A 89 -10.31 -2.34 10.20
CA LEU A 89 -10.09 -3.12 11.43
C LEU A 89 -8.93 -2.59 12.27
N ARG A 90 -7.84 -2.18 11.60
CA ARG A 90 -6.66 -1.63 12.27
C ARG A 90 -6.76 -0.13 12.53
N LYS A 91 -7.88 0.50 12.14
CA LYS A 91 -8.16 1.93 12.30
C LYS A 91 -7.00 2.78 11.79
N THR A 92 -6.58 2.50 10.56
CA THR A 92 -5.50 3.26 9.92
C THR A 92 -6.02 4.64 9.56
N ASP A 93 -5.23 5.67 9.86
CA ASP A 93 -5.57 7.04 9.51
C ASP A 93 -5.42 7.27 8.00
N LYS A 94 -4.51 6.55 7.33
CA LYS A 94 -4.23 6.72 5.90
C LYS A 94 -3.72 5.43 5.24
N VAL A 95 -4.10 5.20 3.99
CA VAL A 95 -3.49 4.18 3.11
C VAL A 95 -2.58 4.86 2.09
N CYS A 96 -1.29 4.54 2.13
CA CYS A 96 -0.29 5.07 1.19
C CYS A 96 -0.01 4.03 0.10
N LEU A 97 -0.18 4.43 -1.16
CA LEU A 97 -0.08 3.54 -2.32
C LEU A 97 0.97 4.07 -3.31
N LYS A 98 1.79 3.17 -3.83
CA LYS A 98 2.65 3.49 -4.98
C LYS A 98 1.76 3.61 -6.21
N ALA A 99 1.95 4.67 -7.00
CA ALA A 99 1.17 4.86 -8.22
C ALA A 99 1.37 3.70 -9.20
N GLN A 100 0.27 3.16 -9.75
CA GLN A 100 0.28 2.16 -10.80
C GLN A 100 -0.70 2.55 -11.90
N ASP A 101 -0.36 2.26 -13.16
CA ASP A 101 -1.22 2.54 -14.31
C ASP A 101 -1.93 1.26 -14.77
N ASN A 102 -2.94 0.82 -14.01
CA ASN A 102 -3.80 -0.29 -14.39
C ASN A 102 -5.23 -0.12 -13.84
N GLN A 103 -6.20 -0.84 -14.42
CA GLN A 103 -7.61 -0.72 -14.05
C GLN A 103 -7.88 -1.17 -12.61
N TYR A 104 -7.21 -2.23 -12.14
CA TYR A 104 -7.39 -2.73 -10.76
C TYR A 104 -6.96 -1.71 -9.70
N PHE A 105 -5.91 -0.92 -9.98
CA PHE A 105 -5.48 0.17 -9.11
C PHE A 105 -6.53 1.28 -9.06
N LYS A 106 -7.10 1.66 -10.21
CA LYS A 106 -8.21 2.63 -10.27
C LYS A 106 -9.43 2.14 -9.50
N ASP A 107 -9.75 0.86 -9.61
CA ASP A 107 -10.85 0.23 -8.87
C ASP A 107 -10.60 0.21 -7.35
N LEU A 108 -9.36 -0.06 -6.93
CA LEU A 108 -8.96 0.01 -5.52
C LEU A 108 -9.13 1.44 -4.98
N LEU A 109 -8.65 2.47 -5.70
CA LEU A 109 -8.79 3.87 -5.29
C LEU A 109 -10.25 4.28 -5.16
N LYS A 110 -11.07 3.91 -6.15
CA LYS A 110 -12.53 4.14 -6.10
C LYS A 110 -13.13 3.51 -4.85
N ARG A 111 -12.78 2.26 -4.57
CA ARG A 111 -13.30 1.53 -3.42
C ARG A 111 -12.89 2.14 -2.09
N LEU A 112 -11.62 2.51 -1.93
CA LEU A 112 -11.13 3.19 -0.72
C LEU A 112 -11.85 4.52 -0.51
N LYS A 113 -12.13 5.26 -1.58
CA LYS A 113 -12.92 6.49 -1.55
C LYS A 113 -14.38 6.24 -1.15
N ASP A 114 -15.03 5.23 -1.71
CA ASP A 114 -16.42 4.86 -1.38
C ASP A 114 -16.56 4.50 0.11
N GLU A 115 -15.53 3.85 0.68
CA GLU A 115 -15.42 3.50 2.10
C GLU A 115 -14.92 4.64 3.00
N LYS A 116 -14.71 5.84 2.44
CA LYS A 116 -14.22 7.05 3.14
C LYS A 116 -12.87 6.86 3.84
N ILE A 117 -12.00 6.03 3.26
CA ILE A 117 -10.64 5.82 3.75
C ILE A 117 -9.73 6.90 3.14
N GLU A 118 -8.97 7.60 3.97
CA GLU A 118 -7.98 8.57 3.48
C GLU A 118 -6.87 7.84 2.71
N THR A 119 -6.58 8.32 1.50
CA THR A 119 -5.61 7.69 0.61
C THR A 119 -4.60 8.71 0.09
N GLU A 120 -3.36 8.27 -0.04
CA GLU A 120 -2.29 9.06 -0.66
C GLU A 120 -1.59 8.21 -1.72
N VAL A 121 -1.65 8.69 -2.97
CA VAL A 121 -0.98 8.05 -4.11
C VAL A 121 0.34 8.75 -4.36
N ILE A 122 1.43 8.00 -4.29
CA ILE A 122 2.78 8.53 -4.38
C ILE A 122 3.42 8.05 -5.68
N GLY A 123 3.66 8.99 -6.60
CA GLY A 123 4.40 8.73 -7.84
C GLY A 123 5.92 8.77 -7.67
N SER A 124 6.62 8.08 -8.58
CA SER A 124 8.02 8.37 -8.90
C SER A 124 8.07 9.79 -9.49
N GLY A 125 8.99 10.64 -9.06
CA GLY A 125 8.93 12.09 -9.32
C GLY A 125 8.72 12.48 -10.79
N SER A 126 7.52 12.96 -11.13
CA SER A 126 7.22 14.30 -11.64
C SER A 126 5.84 14.29 -12.30
N GLU A 127 4.78 14.31 -11.48
CA GLU A 127 3.54 14.99 -11.86
C GLU A 127 2.65 15.15 -10.62
N THR A 128 2.50 16.41 -10.24
CA THR A 128 1.41 16.91 -9.42
C THR A 128 0.08 16.60 -10.10
N ALA A 129 -0.70 15.68 -9.54
CA ALA A 129 -2.15 15.78 -9.60
C ALA A 129 -2.63 16.25 -8.22
N LYS A 130 -2.74 17.57 -8.09
CA LYS A 130 -3.62 18.18 -7.10
C LYS A 130 -5.04 17.68 -7.40
N GLU A 131 -5.56 16.78 -6.59
CA GLU A 131 -7.00 16.79 -6.31
C GLU A 131 -7.21 17.45 -4.95
N SER A 132 -6.90 18.74 -4.92
CA SER A 132 -7.49 19.68 -3.97
C SER A 132 -8.49 20.56 -4.74
N GLY A 133 -9.78 20.32 -4.50
CA GLY A 133 -10.78 21.38 -4.54
C GLY A 133 -11.93 21.27 -5.54
N ALA A 134 -13.12 21.50 -4.97
CA ALA A 134 -14.35 22.05 -5.56
C ALA A 134 -15.25 21.03 -6.29
N LYS A 135 -16.52 20.83 -5.90
CA LYS A 135 -17.46 21.55 -5.03
C LYS A 135 -18.35 20.56 -4.29
#